data_AF-A0A6J0JLW6-F1
#
_entry.id   AF-A0A6J0JLW6-F1
#
_cell.length_a   1.000
_cell.length_b   1.000
_cell.length_c   1.000
_cell.angle_alpha   90.00
_cell.angle_beta   90.00
_cell.angle_gamma   90.00
#
_symmetry.space_group_name_H-M   'P 1'
#
loop_
_entity.id
_entity.type
_entity.pdbx_description
1 polymer ?
#
loop_
_entity_poly.entity_id
_entity_poly.type
_entity_poly.pdbx_seq_one_letter_code
_entity_poly.pdbx_strand_id
1 'polypeptide(L)'
;MSSVNSSSYSTDRLDRQRGIPTRCKCGEKVARFTSKTVTNPGRLFHRCPMGSEMDKTHLFKWTDESVVEEVEDFQELFDVLLVDTSEIQRSMQACETRLKCHESRIVEMEDAVSRCQEKTIKCISDLRILKALFLCCLVMIFIYFNYA
;
A
#
# COMPACT_ATOMS: atom_id res chain seq x y z
N MET A 1 8.22 -4.36 -13.19
CA MET A 1 8.09 -3.07 -13.93
C MET A 1 6.66 -2.60 -13.73
N SER A 2 6.41 -1.86 -12.66
CA SER A 2 5.08 -1.33 -12.34
C SER A 2 5.06 0.15 -12.70
N SER A 3 4.46 0.45 -13.85
CA SER A 3 4.23 1.81 -14.31
C SER A 3 3.18 2.43 -13.39
N VAL A 4 3.64 3.25 -12.46
CA VAL A 4 2.78 4.07 -11.61
C VAL A 4 2.15 5.10 -12.55
N ASN A 5 0.87 4.91 -12.88
CA ASN A 5 0.13 5.85 -13.72
C ASN A 5 -0.32 7.05 -12.86
N SER A 6 0.66 7.78 -12.34
CA SER A 6 0.46 9.07 -11.70
C SER A 6 0.43 10.12 -12.80
N SER A 7 -0.73 10.75 -13.04
CA SER A 7 -0.85 12.21 -13.29
C SER A 7 -2.05 12.66 -14.14
N SER A 8 -3.00 11.81 -14.54
CA SER A 8 -4.07 12.28 -15.45
C SER A 8 -5.13 13.15 -14.77
N TYR A 9 -5.40 12.97 -13.46
CA TYR A 9 -6.49 13.67 -12.79
C TYR A 9 -6.18 15.15 -12.45
N SER A 10 -4.89 15.51 -12.32
CA SER A 10 -4.49 16.89 -11.95
C SER A 10 -4.48 17.86 -13.13
N THR A 11 -4.29 17.36 -14.35
CA THR A 11 -4.25 18.19 -15.56
C THR A 11 -5.64 18.59 -16.06
N ASP A 12 -6.68 17.78 -15.81
CA ASP A 12 -8.03 18.05 -16.33
C ASP A 12 -8.77 19.15 -15.52
N ARG A 13 -8.47 19.27 -14.22
CA ARG A 13 -8.98 20.36 -13.36
C ARG A 13 -8.45 21.75 -13.71
N LEU A 14 -7.35 21.83 -14.46
CA LEU A 14 -6.82 23.11 -14.93
C LEU A 14 -7.51 23.58 -16.22
N ASP A 15 -8.09 22.66 -17.00
CA ASP A 15 -8.67 22.96 -18.32
C ASP A 15 -10.14 23.38 -18.23
N ARG A 16 -10.85 22.92 -17.20
CA ARG A 16 -12.20 23.38 -16.85
C ARG A 16 -12.10 24.13 -15.53
N GLN A 17 -12.52 25.40 -15.49
CA GLN A 17 -12.63 26.18 -14.24
C GLN A 17 -13.74 25.64 -13.31
N ARG A 18 -13.72 24.34 -13.06
CA ARG A 18 -14.65 23.58 -12.23
C ARG A 18 -14.25 23.76 -10.76
N GLY A 19 -15.23 23.67 -9.86
CA GLY A 19 -15.04 23.86 -8.43
C GLY A 19 -15.01 25.31 -7.98
N ILE A 20 -14.58 25.55 -6.74
CA ILE A 20 -14.56 26.89 -6.13
C ILE A 20 -13.37 27.70 -6.67
N PRO A 21 -13.61 28.81 -7.39
CA PRO A 21 -12.53 29.57 -8.00
C PRO A 21 -11.72 30.35 -6.95
N THR A 22 -10.39 30.22 -7.01
CA THR A 22 -9.46 30.89 -6.09
C THR A 22 -8.77 32.09 -6.74
N ARG A 23 -8.52 32.05 -8.05
CA ARG A 23 -7.86 33.11 -8.83
C ARG A 23 -8.51 33.31 -10.19
N CYS A 24 -8.46 34.54 -10.68
CA CYS A 24 -8.85 34.89 -12.04
C CYS A 24 -7.66 34.71 -13.00
N LYS A 25 -7.94 34.61 -14.30
CA LYS A 25 -6.91 34.52 -15.36
C LYS A 25 -5.97 35.74 -15.38
N CYS A 26 -6.41 36.88 -14.85
CA CYS A 26 -5.59 38.09 -14.68
C CYS A 26 -4.62 38.02 -13.48
N GLY A 27 -4.61 36.92 -12.71
CA GLY A 27 -3.74 36.71 -11.54
C GLY A 27 -4.37 37.11 -10.20
N GLU A 28 -5.37 37.98 -10.23
CA GLU A 28 -6.02 38.51 -9.04
C GLU A 28 -6.81 37.45 -8.25
N LYS A 29 -6.80 37.59 -6.93
CA LYS A 29 -7.55 36.70 -6.03
C LYS A 29 -9.06 36.95 -6.20
N VAL A 30 -9.80 35.87 -6.32
CA VAL A 30 -11.27 35.93 -6.45
C VAL A 30 -11.89 36.24 -5.09
N ALA A 31 -12.91 37.10 -5.09
CA ALA A 31 -13.67 37.44 -3.89
C ALA A 31 -15.12 36.97 -4.03
N ARG A 32 -15.76 36.69 -2.90
CA ARG A 32 -17.17 36.25 -2.81
C ARG A 32 -18.07 37.43 -2.51
N PHE A 33 -19.19 37.52 -3.20
CA PHE A 33 -20.16 38.61 -3.12
C PHE A 33 -21.58 38.07 -3.02
N THR A 34 -22.49 38.93 -2.56
CA THR A 34 -23.93 38.68 -2.51
C THR A 34 -24.61 39.48 -3.61
N SER A 35 -25.39 38.82 -4.46
CA SER A 35 -26.12 39.45 -5.55
C SER A 35 -27.22 40.36 -4.97
N LYS A 36 -27.26 41.59 -5.48
CA LYS A 36 -28.28 42.60 -5.18
C LYS A 36 -29.27 42.79 -6.33
N THR A 37 -29.20 41.92 -7.34
CA THR A 37 -30.10 41.97 -8.50
C THR A 37 -31.51 41.55 -8.07
N VAL A 38 -32.53 42.12 -8.73
CA VAL A 38 -33.94 41.74 -8.50
C VAL A 38 -34.19 40.28 -8.89
N THR A 39 -33.47 39.77 -9.89
CA THR A 39 -33.62 38.40 -10.40
C THR A 39 -32.98 37.35 -9.50
N ASN A 40 -31.83 37.66 -8.88
CA ASN A 40 -31.10 36.73 -8.02
C ASN A 40 -30.80 37.39 -6.65
N PRO A 41 -31.79 37.84 -5.89
CA PRO A 41 -31.56 38.56 -4.65
C PRO A 41 -30.91 37.62 -3.63
N GLY A 42 -29.82 38.05 -3.00
CA GLY A 42 -29.14 37.30 -1.95
C GLY A 42 -28.26 36.13 -2.41
N ARG A 43 -28.31 35.73 -3.70
CA ARG A 43 -27.51 34.61 -4.22
C ARG A 43 -26.01 34.94 -4.18
N LEU A 44 -25.18 33.99 -3.75
CA LEU A 44 -23.73 34.18 -3.62
C LEU A 44 -22.99 33.87 -4.92
N PHE A 45 -22.01 34.69 -5.25
CA PHE A 45 -21.15 34.48 -6.41
C PHE A 45 -19.71 34.86 -6.14
N HIS A 46 -18.82 34.30 -6.95
CA HIS A 46 -17.40 34.56 -6.99
C HIS A 46 -17.09 35.45 -8.18
N ARG A 47 -16.34 36.54 -7.98
CA ARG A 47 -15.90 37.40 -9.09
C ARG A 47 -14.49 37.93 -8.88
N CYS A 48 -13.82 38.26 -9.98
CA CYS A 48 -12.57 39.03 -9.93
C CYS A 48 -12.84 40.48 -9.48
N PRO A 49 -12.05 41.05 -8.55
CA PRO A 49 -12.18 42.45 -8.14
C PRO A 49 -12.02 43.45 -9.29
N MET A 50 -11.20 43.12 -10.29
CA MET A 50 -10.96 43.94 -11.48
C MET A 50 -12.03 43.77 -12.57
N GLY A 51 -12.93 42.80 -12.40
CA GLY A 51 -14.00 42.53 -13.37
C GLY A 51 -15.15 43.52 -13.25
N SER A 52 -15.86 43.71 -14.36
CA SER A 52 -17.08 44.51 -14.42
C SER A 52 -18.19 43.75 -15.16
N GLU A 53 -19.43 44.22 -15.06
CA GLU A 53 -20.55 43.58 -15.78
C GLU A 53 -20.39 43.67 -17.30
N MET A 54 -19.71 44.70 -17.78
CA MET A 54 -19.42 44.90 -19.21
C MET A 54 -18.22 44.07 -19.68
N ASP A 55 -17.33 43.72 -18.75
CA ASP A 55 -16.10 42.98 -19.03
C ASP A 55 -16.21 41.49 -18.65
N LYS A 56 -16.56 40.69 -19.66
CA LYS A 56 -16.70 39.24 -19.55
C LYS A 56 -15.35 38.48 -19.57
N THR A 57 -14.22 39.18 -19.68
CA THR A 57 -12.90 38.53 -19.67
C THR A 57 -12.49 38.08 -18.27
N HIS A 58 -13.09 38.68 -17.24
CA HIS A 58 -12.85 38.37 -15.85
C HIS A 58 -13.80 37.29 -15.32
N LEU A 59 -13.29 36.53 -14.34
CA LEU A 59 -14.03 35.44 -13.73
C LEU A 59 -15.31 35.94 -13.05
N PHE A 60 -16.42 35.27 -13.37
CA PHE A 60 -17.70 35.32 -12.65
C PHE A 60 -18.24 33.89 -12.56
N LYS A 61 -18.65 33.45 -11.37
CA LYS A 61 -19.26 32.12 -11.18
C LYS A 61 -20.17 32.09 -9.96
N TRP A 62 -21.30 31.40 -10.04
CA TRP A 62 -22.19 31.24 -8.89
C TRP A 62 -21.59 30.26 -7.86
N THR A 63 -21.76 30.58 -6.57
CA THR A 63 -21.18 29.77 -5.48
C THR A 63 -21.85 28.40 -5.40
N ASP A 64 -23.17 28.33 -5.55
CA ASP A 64 -23.92 27.06 -5.51
C ASP A 64 -23.51 26.10 -6.63
N GLU A 65 -23.35 26.60 -7.86
CA GLU A 65 -22.83 25.80 -8.99
C GLU A 65 -21.42 25.28 -8.70
N SER A 66 -20.54 26.15 -8.18
CA SER A 66 -19.18 25.76 -7.81
C SER A 66 -19.13 24.70 -6.71
N VAL A 67 -20.04 24.75 -5.75
CA VAL A 67 -20.12 23.79 -4.63
C VAL A 67 -20.65 22.44 -5.13
N VAL A 68 -21.66 22.43 -6.00
CA VAL A 68 -22.18 21.19 -6.61
C VAL A 68 -21.07 20.47 -7.35
N GLU A 69 -20.30 21.21 -8.16
CA GLU A 69 -19.17 20.65 -8.89
C GLU A 69 -18.09 20.05 -7.97
N GLU A 70 -17.74 20.70 -6.85
CA GLU A 70 -16.82 20.12 -5.86
C GLU A 70 -17.38 18.82 -5.28
N VAL A 71 -18.67 18.78 -4.93
CA VAL A 71 -19.31 17.59 -4.36
C VAL A 71 -19.29 16.43 -5.36
N GLU A 72 -19.56 16.70 -6.64
CA GLU A 72 -19.49 15.70 -7.71
C GLU A 72 -18.06 15.15 -7.88
N ASP A 73 -17.06 16.03 -7.90
CA ASP A 73 -15.64 15.66 -7.95
C ASP A 73 -15.22 14.82 -6.73
N PHE A 74 -15.71 15.18 -5.54
CA PHE A 74 -15.45 14.41 -4.31
C PHE A 74 -16.11 13.05 -4.33
N GLN A 75 -17.32 12.92 -4.89
CA GLN A 75 -18.00 11.64 -5.02
C GLN A 75 -17.21 10.68 -5.91
N GLU A 76 -16.73 11.15 -7.06
CA GLU A 76 -15.90 10.33 -7.96
C GLU A 76 -14.62 9.84 -7.26
N LEU A 77 -13.94 10.75 -6.55
CA LEU A 77 -12.76 10.40 -5.78
C LEU A 77 -13.07 9.38 -4.67
N PHE A 78 -14.22 9.52 -4.00
CA PHE A 78 -14.65 8.60 -2.95
C PHE A 78 -14.96 7.21 -3.50
N ASP A 79 -15.60 7.13 -4.67
CA ASP A 79 -15.92 5.86 -5.33
C ASP A 79 -14.64 5.08 -5.69
N VAL A 80 -13.64 5.78 -6.25
CA VAL A 80 -12.31 5.18 -6.51
C VAL A 80 -11.66 4.70 -5.22
N LEU A 81 -11.64 5.54 -4.18
CA LEU A 81 -11.07 5.19 -2.88
C LEU A 81 -11.75 3.97 -2.25
N LEU A 82 -13.07 3.84 -2.39
CA LEU A 82 -13.84 2.72 -1.88
C LEU A 82 -13.44 1.40 -2.57
N VAL A 83 -13.28 1.44 -3.90
CA VAL A 83 -12.81 0.29 -4.69
C VAL A 83 -11.40 -0.11 -4.25
N ASP A 84 -10.46 0.83 -4.17
CA ASP A 84 -9.08 0.57 -3.75
C ASP A 84 -9.02 -0.02 -2.33
N THR A 85 -9.80 0.53 -1.40
CA THR A 85 -9.88 0.03 -0.02
C THR A 85 -10.34 -1.42 0.01
N SER A 86 -11.35 -1.77 -0.82
CA SER A 86 -11.84 -3.14 -0.92
C SER A 86 -10.77 -4.10 -1.49
N GLU A 87 -9.94 -3.63 -2.43
CA GLU A 87 -8.87 -4.42 -3.03
C GLU A 87 -7.70 -4.63 -2.09
N ILE A 88 -7.32 -3.59 -1.35
CA ILE A 88 -6.33 -3.68 -0.28
C ILE A 88 -6.79 -4.68 0.77
N GLN A 89 -8.05 -4.61 1.20
CA GLN A 89 -8.60 -5.54 2.18
C GLN A 89 -8.56 -7.00 1.69
N ARG A 90 -8.95 -7.25 0.44
CA ARG A 90 -8.85 -8.60 -0.17
C ARG A 90 -7.40 -9.09 -0.21
N SER A 91 -6.47 -8.23 -0.61
CA SER A 91 -5.04 -8.54 -0.68
C SER A 91 -4.45 -8.80 0.70
N MET A 92 -4.86 -8.05 1.72
CA MET A 92 -4.46 -8.26 3.12
C MET A 92 -4.93 -9.62 3.64
N GLN A 93 -6.18 -10.00 3.39
CA GLN A 93 -6.69 -11.32 3.78
C GLN A 93 -5.93 -12.46 3.10
N ALA A 94 -5.63 -12.31 1.80
CA ALA A 94 -4.80 -13.27 1.07
C ALA A 94 -3.36 -13.34 1.64
N CYS A 95 -2.79 -12.21 2.04
CA CYS A 95 -1.49 -12.17 2.71
C CYS A 95 -1.52 -12.89 4.07
N GLU A 96 -2.53 -12.61 4.89
CA GLU A 96 -2.70 -13.21 6.21
C GLU A 96 -2.81 -14.74 6.13
N THR A 97 -3.62 -15.27 5.21
CA THR A 97 -3.75 -16.72 5.02
C THR A 97 -2.44 -17.38 4.59
N ARG A 98 -1.66 -16.72 3.72
CA ARG A 98 -0.33 -17.19 3.31
C ARG A 98 0.67 -17.17 4.47
N LEU A 99 0.63 -16.14 5.31
CA LEU A 99 1.48 -16.05 6.51
C LEU A 99 1.18 -17.19 7.48
N LYS A 100 -0.11 -17.48 7.76
CA LYS A 100 -0.51 -18.63 8.60
C LYS A 100 -0.02 -19.95 8.01
N CYS A 101 -0.12 -20.13 6.70
CA CYS A 101 0.41 -21.33 6.03
C CYS A 101 1.93 -21.44 6.16
N HIS A 102 2.66 -20.33 5.96
CA HIS A 102 4.11 -20.30 6.13
C HIS A 102 4.52 -20.59 7.58
N GLU A 103 3.80 -20.06 8.56
CA GLU A 103 4.03 -20.34 9.99
C GLU A 103 3.90 -21.84 10.28
N SER A 104 2.83 -22.51 9.82
CA SER A 104 2.70 -23.96 9.98
C SER A 104 3.84 -24.75 9.33
N ARG A 105 4.28 -24.33 8.13
CA ARG A 105 5.41 -24.97 7.43
C ARG A 105 6.74 -24.78 8.15
N ILE A 106 6.94 -23.64 8.80
CA ILE A 106 8.13 -23.39 9.62
C ILE A 106 8.13 -24.35 10.81
N VAL A 107 7.02 -24.48 11.52
CA VAL A 107 6.88 -25.41 12.66
C VAL A 107 7.16 -26.86 12.24
N GLU A 108 6.58 -27.31 11.12
CA GLU A 108 6.84 -28.66 10.58
C GLU A 108 8.33 -28.87 10.23
N MET A 109 8.97 -27.84 9.67
CA MET A 109 10.38 -27.90 9.32
C MET A 109 11.28 -27.92 10.56
N GLU A 110 10.98 -27.13 11.58
CA GLU A 110 11.69 -27.12 12.87
C GLU A 110 11.64 -28.49 13.56
N ASP A 111 10.48 -29.14 13.53
CA ASP A 111 10.27 -30.48 14.05
C ASP A 111 11.04 -31.55 13.22
N ALA A 112 11.03 -31.44 11.89
CA ALA A 112 11.82 -32.30 11.02
C ALA A 112 13.35 -32.15 11.26
N VAL A 113 13.83 -30.91 11.45
CA VAL A 113 15.22 -30.62 11.81
C VAL A 113 15.57 -31.23 13.15
N SER A 114 14.71 -31.08 14.16
CA SER A 114 14.90 -31.65 15.50
C SER A 114 15.06 -33.17 15.46
N ARG A 115 14.19 -33.87 14.70
CA ARG A 115 14.33 -35.31 14.47
C ARG A 115 15.62 -35.70 13.76
N CYS A 116 16.06 -34.91 12.78
CA CYS A 116 17.30 -35.16 12.05
C CYS A 116 18.52 -35.01 12.96
N GLN A 117 18.51 -34.00 13.83
CA GLN A 117 19.56 -33.80 14.84
C GLN A 117 19.64 -34.97 15.81
N GLU A 118 18.50 -35.47 16.32
CA GLU A 118 18.48 -36.63 17.21
C GLU A 118 19.09 -37.89 16.56
N LYS A 119 18.70 -38.19 15.31
CA LYS A 119 19.28 -39.30 14.54
C LYS A 119 20.79 -39.12 14.33
N THR A 120 21.23 -37.89 14.06
CA THR A 120 22.65 -37.56 13.88
C THR A 120 23.44 -37.80 15.16
N ILE A 121 22.91 -37.34 16.31
CA ILE A 121 23.53 -37.55 17.63
C ILE A 121 23.64 -39.05 17.92
N LYS A 122 22.58 -39.82 17.65
CA LYS A 122 22.60 -41.28 17.82
C LYS A 122 23.65 -41.96 16.93
N CYS A 123 23.70 -41.60 15.64
CA CYS A 123 24.70 -42.14 14.70
C CYS A 123 26.14 -41.82 15.15
N ILE A 124 26.39 -40.60 15.64
CA ILE A 124 27.69 -40.20 16.21
C ILE A 124 28.04 -41.07 17.41
N SER A 125 27.08 -41.35 18.30
CA SER A 125 27.28 -42.24 19.46
C SER A 125 27.63 -43.67 19.02
N ASP A 126 26.86 -44.24 18.09
CA ASP A 126 27.08 -45.59 17.58
C ASP A 126 28.46 -45.72 16.91
N LEU A 127 28.88 -44.70 16.14
CA LEU A 127 30.19 -44.66 15.50
C LEU A 127 31.33 -44.61 16.54
N ARG A 128 31.16 -43.88 17.65
CA ARG A 128 32.14 -43.86 18.74
C ARG A 128 32.30 -45.24 19.38
N ILE A 129 31.19 -45.94 19.63
CA ILE A 129 31.20 -47.31 20.19
C ILE A 129 31.88 -48.27 19.22
N LEU A 130 31.51 -48.22 17.93
CA LEU A 130 32.11 -49.06 16.90
C LEU A 130 33.62 -48.84 16.79
N LYS A 131 34.07 -47.58 16.82
CA LYS A 131 35.50 -47.22 16.85
C LYS A 131 36.21 -47.82 18.07
N ALA A 132 35.60 -47.77 19.26
CA ALA A 132 36.17 -48.34 20.47
C ALA A 132 36.30 -49.88 20.37
N LEU A 133 35.26 -50.56 19.88
CA LEU A 133 35.30 -52.02 19.68
C LEU A 133 36.38 -52.43 18.69
N PHE A 134 36.52 -51.71 17.57
CA PHE A 134 37.56 -51.98 16.58
C PHE A 134 38.98 -51.84 17.18
N LEU A 135 39.22 -50.78 17.96
CA LEU A 135 40.49 -50.59 18.68
C LEU A 135 40.76 -51.75 19.65
N CYS A 136 39.76 -52.19 20.42
CA CYS A 136 39.91 -53.35 21.31
C CYS A 136 40.29 -54.62 20.53
N CYS A 137 39.64 -54.90 19.40
CA CYS A 137 39.98 -56.06 18.56
C CYS A 137 41.43 -56.01 18.06
N LEU A 138 41.90 -54.84 17.61
CA LEU A 138 43.29 -54.67 17.17
C LEU A 138 44.29 -54.93 18.31
N VAL A 139 43.98 -54.46 19.52
CA VAL A 139 44.82 -54.73 20.71
C VAL A 139 44.87 -56.22 21.02
N MET A 140 43.73 -56.92 21.01
CA MET A 140 43.68 -58.36 21.26
C MET A 140 44.48 -59.15 20.21
N ILE A 141 44.39 -58.78 18.94
CA ILE A 141 45.17 -59.39 17.85
C ILE A 141 46.67 -59.15 18.07
N PHE A 142 47.07 -57.92 18.42
CA PHE A 142 48.46 -57.61 18.71
C PHE A 142 49.01 -58.42 19.87
N ILE A 143 48.25 -58.56 20.97
CA ILE A 143 48.62 -59.40 22.11
C ILE A 143 48.77 -60.86 21.65
N TYR A 144 47.80 -61.41 20.92
CA TYR A 144 47.87 -62.78 20.41
C TYR A 144 49.15 -63.06 19.62
N PHE A 145 49.54 -62.18 18.69
CA PHE A 145 50.76 -62.35 17.89
C PHE A 145 52.07 -62.20 18.68
N ASN A 146 52.09 -61.50 19.82
CA ASN A 146 53.30 -61.35 20.62
C ASN A 146 53.50 -62.48 21.64
N TYR A 147 52.43 -63.20 22.00
CA TYR A 147 52.44 -64.21 23.07
C TYR A 147 52.11 -65.64 22.59
N ALA A 148 51.87 -65.85 21.29
CA ALA A 148 51.72 -67.16 20.65
C ALA A 148 53.03 -67.56 19.94
#